data_AF-A0AAD5ZSI3-F1
#
_entry.id   AF-A0AAD5ZSI3-F1
#
_cell.length_a   1.000
_cell.length_b   1.000
_cell.length_c   1.000
_cell.angle_alpha   90.00
_cell.angle_beta   90.00
_cell.angle_gamma   90.00
#
_symmetry.space_group_name_H-M   'P 1'
#
loop_
_entity.id
_entity.type
_entity.pdbx_description
1 polymer ?
#
loop_
_entity_poly.entity_id
_entity_poly.type
_entity_poly.pdbx_seq_one_letter_code
_entity_poly.pdbx_strand_id
1 'polypeptide(L)'
;MGRNCEVCKEVQFKYKCPACLAPYCSVACFKKHKENLCLKSEIPAKQATAANEVTLLPNNLLEKESFKSNVEVKLHSRKAIEVEEESWVVSKERLSSLVECKEIRDALKSEELKKLILRIDSSDEPEQEMDRAMGDQFFHEFSEKILDIVNQKDG
;
A
#
# COMPACT_ATOMS: atom_id res chain seq x y z
N MET A 1 14.27 3.00 -35.81
CA MET A 1 13.41 1.81 -35.75
C MET A 1 12.40 2.02 -34.61
N GLY A 2 11.10 1.94 -34.88
CA GLY A 2 10.06 2.10 -33.84
C GLY A 2 10.05 0.90 -32.89
N ARG A 3 9.64 1.09 -31.63
CA ARG A 3 9.45 -0.05 -30.70
C ARG A 3 8.12 -0.73 -31.01
N ASN A 4 8.02 -2.01 -30.69
CA ASN A 4 6.78 -2.78 -30.80
C ASN A 4 5.97 -2.71 -29.52
N CYS A 5 4.68 -3.04 -29.61
CA CYS A 5 3.82 -3.23 -28.45
C CYS A 5 4.40 -4.33 -27.56
N GLU A 6 4.53 -4.07 -26.26
CA GLU A 6 5.09 -5.02 -25.31
C GLU A 6 4.13 -6.18 -24.98
N VAL A 7 2.84 -5.97 -25.25
CA VAL A 7 1.75 -6.92 -24.96
C VAL A 7 1.62 -7.97 -26.05
N CYS A 8 1.52 -7.58 -27.32
CA CYS A 8 1.40 -8.53 -28.43
C CYS A 8 2.69 -8.75 -29.20
N LYS A 9 3.67 -7.85 -29.13
CA LYS A 9 4.96 -7.90 -29.85
C LYS A 9 4.89 -7.93 -31.39
N GLU A 10 3.70 -8.01 -31.96
CA GLU A 10 3.44 -8.14 -33.39
C GLU A 10 3.52 -6.82 -34.17
N VAL A 11 3.10 -5.71 -33.56
CA VAL A 11 2.96 -4.41 -34.24
C VAL A 11 3.66 -3.28 -33.50
N GLN A 12 3.96 -2.18 -34.20
CA GLN A 12 4.51 -0.96 -33.59
C GLN A 12 3.55 -0.38 -32.55
N PHE A 13 4.09 0.20 -31.48
CA PHE A 13 3.26 0.84 -30.46
C PHE A 13 2.68 2.15 -30.97
N LYS A 14 1.48 2.46 -30.50
CA LYS A 14 0.79 3.73 -30.79
C LYS A 14 0.64 4.57 -29.53
N TYR A 15 0.58 3.93 -28.37
CA TYR A 15 0.30 4.56 -27.09
C TYR A 15 1.26 4.03 -26.01
N LYS A 16 1.30 4.69 -24.86
CA LYS A 16 2.08 4.28 -23.68
C LYS A 16 1.20 4.26 -22.45
N CYS A 17 1.41 3.29 -21.57
CA CYS A 17 0.67 3.21 -20.32
C CYS A 17 1.07 4.38 -19.38
N PRO A 18 0.13 5.14 -18.79
CA PRO A 18 0.48 6.22 -17.87
C PRO A 18 1.07 5.71 -16.54
N ALA A 19 0.85 4.44 -16.18
CA ALA A 19 1.30 3.87 -14.91
C ALA A 19 2.74 3.32 -14.98
N CYS A 20 3.14 2.68 -16.08
CA CYS A 20 4.47 2.05 -16.20
C CYS A 20 5.21 2.40 -17.50
N LEU A 21 4.64 3.26 -18.35
CA LEU A 21 5.18 3.68 -19.64
C LEU A 21 5.37 2.55 -20.67
N ALA A 22 4.89 1.33 -20.39
CA ALA A 22 4.92 0.21 -21.31
C ALA A 22 4.24 0.58 -22.65
N PRO A 23 4.92 0.39 -23.80
CA PRO A 23 4.37 0.70 -25.12
C PRO A 23 3.30 -0.32 -25.53
N TYR A 24 2.16 0.16 -26.02
CA TYR A 24 1.08 -0.69 -26.52
C TYR A 24 0.45 -0.19 -27.82
N CYS A 25 -0.21 -1.08 -28.57
CA CYS A 25 -0.78 -0.75 -29.89
C CYS A 25 -2.28 -0.38 -29.84
N SER A 26 -3.06 -0.96 -28.92
CA SER A 26 -4.52 -0.79 -28.86
C SER A 26 -5.09 -0.94 -27.45
N VAL A 27 -6.35 -0.54 -27.27
CA VAL A 27 -7.09 -0.68 -26.00
C VAL A 27 -7.18 -2.15 -25.55
N ALA A 28 -7.25 -3.11 -26.49
CA ALA A 28 -7.23 -4.54 -26.17
C ALA A 28 -5.90 -4.95 -25.50
N CYS A 29 -4.78 -4.43 -26.01
CA CYS A 29 -3.48 -4.65 -25.38
C CYS A 29 -3.37 -3.91 -24.03
N PHE A 30 -3.95 -2.72 -23.90
CA PHE A 30 -3.99 -2.01 -22.62
C PHE A 30 -4.73 -2.79 -21.52
N LYS A 31 -5.89 -3.40 -21.83
CA LYS A 31 -6.63 -4.22 -20.85
C LYS A 31 -5.84 -5.45 -20.42
N LYS A 32 -5.30 -6.20 -21.38
CA LYS A 32 -4.44 -7.38 -21.11
C LYS A 32 -3.21 -7.01 -20.27
N HIS A 33 -2.63 -5.85 -20.54
CA HIS A 33 -1.51 -5.31 -19.77
C HIS A 33 -1.89 -4.97 -18.33
N LYS A 34 -3.08 -4.38 -18.11
CA LYS A 34 -3.59 -4.07 -16.76
C LYS A 34 -3.87 -5.33 -15.95
N GLU A 35 -4.38 -6.38 -16.60
CA GLU A 35 -4.70 -7.67 -15.96
C GLU A 35 -3.45 -8.49 -15.61
N ASN A 36 -2.36 -8.38 -16.39
CA ASN A 36 -1.13 -9.17 -16.23
C ASN A 36 0.03 -8.37 -15.62
N LEU A 37 -0.22 -7.65 -14.52
CA LEU A 37 0.81 -6.96 -13.73
C LEU A 37 1.34 -5.68 -14.42
N CYS A 38 0.49 -4.67 -14.53
CA CYS A 38 0.92 -3.28 -14.75
C CYS A 38 1.64 -2.75 -13.50
N LEU A 39 2.83 -3.30 -13.22
CA LEU A 39 3.68 -2.86 -12.12
C LEU A 39 4.22 -1.48 -12.49
N LYS A 40 3.93 -0.50 -11.64
CA LYS A 40 4.49 0.84 -11.74
C LYS A 40 6.02 0.69 -11.60
N SER A 41 6.74 0.73 -12.72
CA SER A 41 8.20 0.66 -12.71
C SER A 41 8.74 1.83 -11.91
N GLU A 42 9.33 1.55 -10.74
CA GLU A 42 10.22 2.50 -10.08
C GLU A 42 11.38 2.75 -11.03
N ILE A 43 11.49 3.98 -11.53
CA ILE A 43 12.61 4.41 -12.36
C ILE A 43 13.87 4.20 -11.51
N PRO A 44 14.84 3.36 -11.93
CA PRO A 44 16.12 3.31 -11.26
C PRO A 44 16.81 4.65 -11.51
N ALA A 45 16.93 5.46 -10.47
CA ALA A 45 17.71 6.68 -10.52
C ALA A 45 19.20 6.32 -10.57
N LYS A 46 19.85 6.90 -11.60
CA LYS A 46 21.29 7.18 -11.78
C LYS A 46 22.15 6.11 -12.46
N GLN A 47 22.67 6.46 -13.63
CA GLN A 47 24.09 6.83 -13.79
C GLN A 47 24.26 7.80 -14.96
N ALA A 48 25.08 8.83 -14.72
CA ALA A 48 25.33 9.96 -15.61
C ALA A 48 26.49 9.67 -16.57
N THR A 49 26.38 10.15 -17.83
CA THR A 49 27.50 10.74 -18.58
C THR A 49 26.98 11.72 -19.66
N ALA A 50 27.27 13.01 -19.43
CA ALA A 50 27.55 14.13 -20.34
C ALA A 50 26.87 14.25 -21.74
N ALA A 51 26.05 15.30 -21.95
CA ALA A 51 26.42 16.58 -22.60
C ALA A 51 25.24 17.24 -23.37
N ASN A 52 24.96 18.52 -23.00
CA ASN A 52 24.41 19.64 -23.80
C ASN A 52 22.94 19.56 -24.31
N GLU A 53 22.07 20.57 -24.27
CA GLU A 53 22.04 21.95 -23.71
C GLU A 53 20.61 22.51 -23.96
N VAL A 54 20.20 23.58 -23.24
CA VAL A 54 19.13 24.57 -23.53
C VAL A 54 17.66 24.14 -23.27
N THR A 55 16.72 24.89 -22.66
CA THR A 55 16.62 26.10 -21.79
C THR A 55 15.11 26.18 -21.39
N LEU A 56 14.81 26.86 -20.28
CA LEU A 56 13.59 27.64 -19.96
C LEU A 56 12.73 27.14 -18.77
N LEU A 57 13.04 27.75 -17.62
CA LEU A 57 12.19 28.01 -16.42
C LEU A 57 11.12 29.09 -16.77
N PRO A 58 10.07 29.42 -15.95
CA PRO A 58 10.15 29.42 -14.47
C PRO A 58 8.86 29.18 -13.61
N ASN A 59 9.13 28.92 -12.31
CA ASN A 59 8.34 29.25 -11.09
C ASN A 59 6.94 28.62 -10.92
N ASN A 60 6.45 28.20 -9.75
CA ASN A 60 6.76 28.53 -8.36
C ASN A 60 6.42 27.33 -7.45
N LEU A 61 7.27 27.14 -6.44
CA LEU A 61 7.16 26.19 -5.36
C LEU A 61 6.17 26.72 -4.31
N LEU A 62 5.10 25.98 -4.01
CA LEU A 62 4.48 26.02 -2.70
C LEU A 62 4.13 24.61 -2.26
N GLU A 63 4.78 24.26 -1.17
CA GLU A 63 4.77 23.02 -0.41
C GLU A 63 3.36 22.51 -0.13
N LYS A 64 3.11 21.23 -0.43
CA LYS A 64 2.24 20.36 0.37
C LYS A 64 2.81 18.94 0.31
N GLU A 65 3.53 18.59 1.35
CA GLU A 65 3.84 17.22 1.75
C GLU A 65 2.62 16.31 1.50
N SER A 66 2.72 15.38 0.56
CA SER A 66 1.70 14.35 0.37
C SER A 66 2.39 13.02 0.15
N PHE A 67 2.77 12.42 1.28
CA PHE A 67 3.14 11.03 1.41
C PHE A 67 1.98 10.17 0.90
N LYS A 68 2.11 9.62 -0.31
CA LYS A 68 1.11 8.73 -0.92
C LYS A 68 1.73 7.34 -1.08
N SER A 69 1.77 6.59 0.03
CA SER A 69 2.00 5.16 0.00
C SER A 69 0.84 4.48 -0.74
N ASN A 70 1.13 3.98 -1.93
CA ASN A 70 0.20 3.30 -2.82
C ASN A 70 0.26 1.79 -2.60
N VAL A 71 -0.27 1.33 -1.48
CA VAL A 71 -0.65 -0.08 -1.30
C VAL A 71 -2.11 -0.20 -1.75
N GLU A 72 -2.36 -0.84 -2.89
CA GLU A 72 -3.71 -1.31 -3.23
C GLU A 72 -4.08 -2.44 -2.28
N VAL A 73 -4.60 -2.06 -1.12
CA VAL A 73 -5.25 -2.98 -0.17
C VAL A 73 -6.56 -3.39 -0.82
N LYS A 74 -6.69 -4.68 -1.17
CA LYS A 74 -8.00 -5.25 -1.47
C LYS A 74 -8.76 -5.37 -0.15
N LEU A 75 -9.36 -4.26 0.28
CA LEU A 75 -10.23 -4.18 1.45
C LEU A 75 -11.41 -5.12 1.18
N HIS A 76 -11.42 -6.27 1.84
CA HIS A 76 -12.58 -7.14 1.81
C HIS A 76 -13.76 -6.34 2.38
N SER A 77 -14.92 -6.41 1.71
CA SER A 77 -16.17 -5.85 2.24
C SER A 77 -16.28 -6.29 3.69
N ARG A 78 -16.28 -5.31 4.60
CA ARG A 78 -16.37 -5.48 6.05
C ARG A 78 -17.33 -6.64 6.35
N LYS A 79 -16.77 -7.82 6.63
CA LYS A 79 -17.56 -9.02 6.92
C LYS A 79 -18.33 -8.65 8.18
N ALA A 80 -19.67 -8.67 8.13
CA ALA A 80 -20.46 -8.36 9.30
C ALA A 80 -20.20 -9.47 10.32
N ILE A 81 -19.35 -9.19 11.30
CA ILE A 81 -19.09 -10.10 12.41
C ILE A 81 -20.25 -9.87 13.38
N GLU A 82 -21.11 -10.88 13.52
CA GLU A 82 -22.07 -10.93 14.61
C GLU A 82 -21.27 -11.19 15.89
N VAL A 83 -21.14 -10.16 16.73
CA VAL A 83 -20.41 -10.26 17.99
C VAL A 83 -21.41 -10.68 19.07
N GLU A 84 -21.14 -11.82 19.70
CA GLU A 84 -22.01 -12.39 20.74
C GLU A 84 -22.02 -11.55 22.03
N GLU A 85 -20.91 -10.86 22.31
CA GLU A 85 -20.77 -9.96 23.46
C GLU A 85 -20.25 -8.57 23.07
N GLU A 86 -20.99 -7.52 23.43
CA GLU A 86 -20.57 -6.11 23.27
C GLU A 86 -19.24 -5.80 23.97
N SER A 87 -18.86 -6.61 24.97
CA SER A 87 -17.60 -6.50 25.71
C SER A 87 -16.36 -6.73 24.83
N TRP A 88 -16.49 -7.50 23.74
CA TRP A 88 -15.39 -7.79 22.80
C TRP A 88 -15.18 -6.66 21.79
N VAL A 89 -16.14 -5.73 21.68
CA VAL A 89 -16.06 -4.60 20.78
C VAL A 89 -15.28 -3.46 21.45
N VAL A 90 -14.22 -3.00 20.79
CA VAL A 90 -13.48 -1.82 21.24
C VAL A 90 -14.29 -0.56 20.91
N SER A 91 -14.58 0.26 21.92
CA SER A 91 -15.32 1.51 21.74
C SER A 91 -14.53 2.53 20.91
N LYS A 92 -15.25 3.49 20.32
CA LYS A 92 -14.64 4.56 19.50
C LYS A 92 -13.65 5.41 20.32
N GLU A 93 -13.92 5.61 21.59
CA GLU A 93 -13.04 6.38 22.51
C GLU A 93 -11.70 5.65 22.69
N ARG A 94 -11.74 4.35 22.98
CA ARG A 94 -10.55 3.49 23.10
C ARG A 94 -9.75 3.41 21.80
N LEU A 95 -10.43 3.36 20.65
CA LEU A 95 -9.78 3.45 19.33
C LEU A 95 -9.12 4.81 19.10
N SER A 96 -9.67 5.89 19.63
CA SER A 96 -9.09 7.23 19.50
C SER A 96 -7.77 7.32 20.28
N SER A 97 -7.66 6.68 21.44
CA SER A 97 -6.41 6.57 22.20
C SER A 97 -5.28 5.88 21.41
N LEU A 98 -5.60 4.92 20.55
CA LEU A 98 -4.62 4.30 19.66
C LEU A 98 -4.08 5.27 18.60
N VAL A 99 -4.93 6.18 18.09
CA VAL A 99 -4.52 7.20 17.11
C VAL A 99 -3.61 8.25 17.75
N GLU A 100 -3.82 8.56 19.01
CA GLU A 100 -3.00 9.53 19.75
C GLU A 100 -1.65 8.94 20.21
N CYS A 101 -1.56 7.61 20.33
CA CYS A 101 -0.32 6.94 20.72
C CYS A 101 0.75 7.01 19.62
N LYS A 102 1.81 7.79 19.90
CA LYS A 102 2.96 7.95 19.00
C LYS A 102 3.67 6.62 18.72
N GLU A 103 3.81 5.75 19.72
CA GLU A 103 4.49 4.46 19.54
C GLU A 103 3.74 3.54 18.57
N ILE A 104 2.41 3.49 18.67
CA ILE A 104 1.57 2.75 17.72
C ILE A 104 1.72 3.33 16.32
N ARG A 105 1.66 4.65 16.17
CA ARG A 105 1.83 5.33 14.88
C ARG A 105 3.21 5.11 14.28
N ASP A 106 4.25 5.10 15.10
CA ASP A 106 5.62 4.87 14.67
C ASP A 106 5.82 3.40 14.26
N ALA A 107 5.27 2.44 15.02
CA ALA A 107 5.28 1.03 14.65
C ALA A 107 4.60 0.79 13.30
N LEU A 108 3.45 1.45 13.06
CA LEU A 108 2.73 1.40 11.78
C LEU A 108 3.49 2.02 10.61
N LYS A 109 4.65 2.68 10.81
CA LYS A 109 5.50 3.09 9.68
C LYS A 109 6.19 1.90 9.02
N SER A 110 6.38 0.78 9.72
CA SER A 110 6.91 -0.46 9.13
C SER A 110 5.97 -1.01 8.06
N GLU A 111 6.52 -1.30 6.89
CA GLU A 111 5.77 -1.88 5.78
C GLU A 111 5.49 -3.37 6.01
N GLU A 112 6.38 -4.07 6.72
CA GLU A 112 6.24 -5.46 7.12
C GLU A 112 5.04 -5.63 8.08
N LEU A 113 4.96 -4.77 9.09
CA LEU A 113 3.84 -4.77 10.03
C LEU A 113 2.51 -4.47 9.35
N LYS A 114 2.47 -3.44 8.49
CA LYS A 114 1.28 -3.13 7.68
C LYS A 114 0.85 -4.33 6.83
N LYS A 115 1.79 -4.97 6.13
CA LYS A 115 1.49 -6.16 5.31
C LYS A 115 0.95 -7.31 6.15
N LEU A 116 1.45 -7.49 7.36
CA LEU A 116 0.98 -8.54 8.27
C LEU A 116 -0.45 -8.25 8.76
N ILE A 117 -0.73 -7.03 9.22
CA ILE A 117 -2.07 -6.61 9.62
C ILE A 117 -3.06 -6.76 8.46
N LEU A 118 -2.66 -6.32 7.26
CA LEU A 118 -3.48 -6.43 6.06
C LEU A 118 -3.73 -7.88 5.65
N ARG A 119 -2.75 -8.78 5.84
CA ARG A 119 -2.91 -10.20 5.58
C ARG A 119 -3.97 -10.80 6.50
N ILE A 120 -3.92 -10.51 7.79
CA ILE A 120 -4.89 -10.98 8.78
C ILE A 120 -6.29 -10.46 8.43
N ASP A 121 -6.44 -9.14 8.21
CA ASP A 121 -7.72 -8.48 7.91
C ASP A 121 -8.36 -8.96 6.59
N SER A 122 -7.52 -9.33 5.62
CA SER A 122 -7.97 -9.81 4.31
C SER A 122 -7.98 -11.33 4.18
N SER A 123 -7.74 -12.08 5.25
CA SER A 123 -7.69 -13.55 5.21
C SER A 123 -9.08 -14.17 5.23
N ASP A 124 -9.23 -15.29 4.52
CA ASP A 124 -10.41 -16.16 4.66
C ASP A 124 -10.38 -16.94 6.00
N GLU A 125 -9.19 -17.13 6.58
CA GLU A 125 -8.94 -17.74 7.90
C GLU A 125 -8.15 -16.75 8.80
N PRO A 126 -8.80 -15.71 9.35
CA PRO A 126 -8.14 -14.68 10.13
C PRO A 126 -7.60 -15.16 11.47
N GLU A 127 -8.27 -16.12 12.12
CA GLU A 127 -7.81 -16.72 13.40
C GLU A 127 -6.45 -17.41 13.24
N GLN A 128 -6.29 -18.23 12.19
CA GLN A 128 -5.01 -18.90 11.93
C GLN A 128 -3.91 -17.94 11.53
N GLU A 129 -4.22 -16.91 10.74
CA GLU A 129 -3.24 -15.86 10.41
C GLU A 129 -2.83 -15.05 11.65
N MET A 130 -3.77 -14.80 12.57
CA MET A 130 -3.47 -14.17 13.85
C MET A 130 -2.53 -15.05 14.69
N ASP A 131 -2.83 -16.34 14.85
CA ASP A 131 -1.98 -17.28 15.59
C ASP A 131 -0.55 -17.34 15.01
N ARG A 132 -0.44 -17.36 13.68
CA ARG A 132 0.85 -17.29 12.99
C ARG A 132 1.58 -15.98 13.28
N ALA A 133 0.86 -14.86 13.23
CA ALA A 133 1.43 -13.53 13.46
C ALA A 133 1.91 -13.33 14.90
N MET A 134 1.24 -13.93 15.89
CA MET A 134 1.66 -13.88 17.30
C MET A 134 3.01 -14.58 17.56
N GLY A 135 3.50 -15.41 16.63
CA GLY A 135 4.86 -15.96 16.68
C GLY A 135 5.97 -14.99 16.27
N ASP A 136 5.62 -13.85 15.67
CA ASP A 136 6.56 -12.78 15.34
C ASP A 136 6.73 -11.84 16.54
N GLN A 137 7.96 -11.68 17.02
CA GLN A 137 8.24 -10.87 18.22
C GLN A 137 7.78 -9.41 18.05
N PHE A 138 7.97 -8.83 16.86
CA PHE A 138 7.62 -7.44 16.61
C PHE A 138 6.10 -7.24 16.60
N PHE A 139 5.37 -8.16 15.98
CA PHE A 139 3.91 -8.15 16.00
C PHE A 139 3.34 -8.44 17.39
N HIS A 140 3.96 -9.34 18.16
CA HIS A 140 3.57 -9.62 19.54
C HIS A 140 3.70 -8.38 20.42
N GLU A 141 4.86 -7.73 20.43
CA GLU A 141 5.10 -6.49 21.18
C GLU A 141 4.15 -5.36 20.76
N PHE A 142 3.85 -5.27 19.46
CA PHE A 142 2.87 -4.31 18.94
C PHE A 142 1.46 -4.61 19.46
N SER A 143 1.05 -5.88 19.47
CA SER A 143 -0.28 -6.31 19.91
C SER A 143 -0.46 -6.11 21.42
N GLU A 144 0.55 -6.43 22.23
CA GLU A 144 0.52 -6.14 23.67
C GLU A 144 0.34 -4.65 23.94
N LYS A 145 1.04 -3.77 23.22
CA LYS A 145 0.85 -2.32 23.37
C LYS A 145 -0.56 -1.86 22.99
N ILE A 146 -1.15 -2.44 21.94
CA ILE A 146 -2.55 -2.16 21.61
C ILE A 146 -3.45 -2.59 22.78
N LEU A 147 -3.25 -3.79 23.30
CA LEU A 147 -4.01 -4.34 24.43
C LEU A 147 -3.87 -3.46 25.67
N ASP A 148 -2.67 -2.99 25.97
CA ASP A 148 -2.41 -2.08 27.08
C ASP A 148 -3.20 -0.79 26.93
N ILE A 149 -3.23 -0.17 25.74
CA ILE A 149 -3.93 1.09 25.48
C ILE A 149 -5.44 0.90 25.50
N VAL A 150 -5.96 -0.14 24.85
CA VAL A 150 -7.40 -0.36 24.84
C VAL A 150 -7.86 -0.79 26.23
N ASN A 151 -7.14 -1.62 26.96
CA ASN A 151 -7.60 -2.15 28.25
C ASN A 151 -7.36 -1.21 29.44
N GLN A 152 -6.83 0.00 29.23
CA GLN A 152 -6.84 1.03 30.26
C GLN A 152 -8.30 1.38 30.55
N LYS A 153 -8.84 0.87 31.66
CA LYS A 153 -10.13 1.29 32.18
C LYS A 153 -10.04 2.77 32.50
N ASP A 154 -10.91 3.57 31.89
CA ASP A 154 -11.25 4.89 32.39
C ASP A 154 -11.58 4.74 33.89
N GLY A 155 -10.75 5.35 34.74
CA GLY A 155 -10.92 5.38 36.19
C GLY A 155 -12.08 6.27 36.61
#